data_AF-A0A1Q6M8U9-F1
#
_entry.id   AF-A0A1Q6M8U9-F1
#
_cell.length_a   1.000
_cell.length_b   1.000
_cell.length_c   1.000
_cell.angle_alpha   90.00
_cell.angle_beta   90.00
_cell.angle_gamma   90.00
#
_symmetry.space_group_name_H-M   'P 1'
#
loop_
_entity.id
_entity.type
_entity.pdbx_description
1 polymer ?
#
loop_
_entity_poly.entity_id
_entity_poly.type
_entity_poly.pdbx_seq_one_letter_code
_entity_poly.pdbx_strand_id
1 'polypeptide(L)'
;MKKNNIKFIAESAIIAALYAALTWIFSPISYVPIQFRISEILVLLVVLNPKYALSLILGCFIANTTSSLGWYDMLFGTLATALAIIPMIFIRKMPIAALFPVISNAIIVPLELGLAFGMWKAGFWYNVWTVGLGEFVVLYFLGIPVMSAIAKNEALVSTMELDPTKTLDLHIKTCDILALILTVLGVILFIAYPLYQAGEDSFSMFSIAKSSYWLWIMLVFVILYSLAYIFLQGNIKKIITILIAVAVTLIYIIVGINNKECFKYAYFYIFIIYPALLFLLPIKTK
;
A
#
# COMPACT_ATOMS: atom_id res chain seq x y z
N MET A 1 -20.60 33.78 -12.33
CA MET A 1 -19.88 32.48 -12.42
C MET A 1 -20.90 31.37 -12.63
N LYS A 2 -20.69 30.44 -13.57
CA LYS A 2 -21.64 29.32 -13.81
C LYS A 2 -21.68 28.40 -12.58
N LYS A 3 -22.87 27.94 -12.16
CA LYS A 3 -23.11 27.08 -10.98
C LYS A 3 -22.19 25.85 -10.92
N ASN A 4 -21.85 25.28 -12.07
CA ASN A 4 -20.96 24.12 -12.18
C ASN A 4 -19.50 24.42 -11.76
N ASN A 5 -19.02 25.65 -11.93
CA ASN A 5 -17.66 26.00 -11.54
C ASN A 5 -17.50 26.10 -10.02
N ILE A 6 -18.51 26.62 -9.31
CA ILE A 6 -18.47 26.73 -7.84
C ILE A 6 -18.46 25.34 -7.21
N LYS A 7 -19.34 24.45 -7.71
CA LYS A 7 -19.40 23.05 -7.25
C LYS A 7 -18.05 22.34 -7.45
N PHE A 8 -17.46 22.43 -8.63
CA PHE A 8 -16.16 21.81 -8.93
C PHE A 8 -15.02 22.35 -8.03
N ILE A 9 -14.98 23.67 -7.79
CA ILE A 9 -13.99 24.28 -6.89
C ILE A 9 -14.17 23.77 -5.46
N ALA A 10 -15.42 23.71 -4.97
CA ALA A 10 -15.72 23.21 -3.64
C ALA A 10 -15.32 21.73 -3.48
N GLU A 11 -15.70 20.88 -4.44
CA GLU A 11 -15.30 19.46 -4.46
C GLU A 11 -13.78 19.31 -4.47
N SER A 12 -13.09 20.08 -5.30
CA SER A 12 -11.63 20.06 -5.41
C SER A 12 -10.95 20.49 -4.11
N ALA A 13 -11.44 21.55 -3.47
CA ALA A 13 -10.92 22.02 -2.19
C ALA A 13 -11.11 20.97 -1.08
N ILE A 14 -12.28 20.32 -1.04
CA ILE A 14 -12.57 19.25 -0.07
C ILE A 14 -11.63 18.06 -0.30
N ILE A 15 -11.43 17.62 -1.55
CA ILE A 15 -10.54 16.49 -1.87
C ILE A 15 -9.09 16.82 -1.48
N ALA A 16 -8.60 18.01 -1.83
CA ALA A 16 -7.24 18.43 -1.48
C ALA A 16 -7.05 18.52 0.05
N ALA A 17 -8.03 19.09 0.76
CA ALA A 17 -8.01 19.18 2.21
C ALA A 17 -8.07 17.80 2.87
N LEU A 18 -8.89 16.88 2.35
CA LEU A 18 -8.99 15.52 2.86
C LEU A 18 -7.67 14.77 2.66
N TYR A 19 -7.03 14.92 1.49
CA TYR A 19 -5.71 14.34 1.24
C TYR A 19 -4.68 14.84 2.28
N ALA A 20 -4.61 16.16 2.50
CA ALA A 20 -3.67 16.75 3.46
C ALA A 20 -3.97 16.29 4.89
N ALA A 21 -5.23 16.36 5.31
CA ALA A 21 -5.67 15.96 6.65
C ALA A 21 -5.37 14.48 6.94
N LEU A 22 -5.64 13.58 6.00
CA LEU A 22 -5.30 12.16 6.15
C LEU A 22 -3.79 11.96 6.30
N THR A 23 -2.98 12.63 5.48
CA THR A 23 -1.52 12.54 5.60
C THR A 23 -1.02 13.04 6.97
N TRP A 24 -1.60 14.14 7.48
CA TRP A 24 -1.20 14.70 8.77
C TRP A 24 -1.63 13.86 9.96
N ILE A 25 -2.87 13.36 9.97
CA ILE A 25 -3.38 12.47 11.03
C ILE A 25 -2.56 11.20 11.11
N PHE A 26 -2.19 10.65 9.94
CA PHE A 26 -1.39 9.43 9.84
C PHE A 26 0.10 9.72 9.61
N SER A 27 0.59 10.91 9.98
CA SER A 27 1.99 11.31 9.81
C SER A 27 3.01 10.28 10.34
N PRO A 28 2.82 9.65 11.53
CA PRO A 28 3.76 8.66 12.07
C PRO A 28 3.97 7.42 11.18
N ILE A 29 3.03 7.11 10.30
CA ILE A 29 3.15 6.00 9.34
C ILE A 29 3.31 6.51 7.89
N SER A 30 3.09 7.80 7.65
CA SER A 30 3.11 8.42 6.32
C SER A 30 4.47 8.99 5.93
N TYR A 31 5.48 9.03 6.80
CA TYR A 31 6.82 9.56 6.46
C TYR A 31 7.99 8.66 6.91
N VAL A 32 7.70 7.43 7.30
CA VAL A 32 8.70 6.45 7.75
C VAL A 32 9.20 5.59 6.58
N PRO A 33 10.32 4.85 6.71
CA PRO A 33 10.89 4.09 5.60
C PRO A 33 9.93 3.08 4.95
N ILE A 34 8.98 2.54 5.72
CA ILE A 34 7.86 1.74 5.22
C ILE A 34 6.61 2.60 5.32
N GLN A 35 6.40 3.39 4.28
CA GLN A 35 5.42 4.46 4.24
C GLN A 35 4.03 3.89 3.88
N PHE A 36 3.06 4.07 4.77
CA PHE A 36 1.64 3.80 4.48
C PHE A 36 0.91 5.12 4.28
N ARG A 37 0.92 5.62 3.05
CA ARG A 37 0.30 6.90 2.71
C ARG A 37 -1.20 6.73 2.43
N ILE A 38 -2.00 6.63 3.49
CA ILE A 38 -3.46 6.38 3.38
C ILE A 38 -4.17 7.41 2.48
N SER A 39 -3.67 8.65 2.42
CA SER A 39 -4.18 9.69 1.53
C SER A 39 -4.09 9.35 0.04
N GLU A 40 -3.16 8.49 -0.38
CA GLU A 40 -3.02 8.05 -1.78
C GLU A 40 -4.22 7.23 -2.27
N ILE A 41 -5.04 6.68 -1.37
CA ILE A 41 -6.33 6.08 -1.74
C ILE A 41 -7.15 7.05 -2.61
N LEU A 42 -7.13 8.35 -2.27
CA LEU A 42 -7.87 9.37 -2.99
C LEU A 42 -7.36 9.57 -4.42
N VAL A 43 -6.10 9.24 -4.73
CA VAL A 43 -5.53 9.39 -6.08
C VAL A 43 -6.26 8.51 -7.09
N LEU A 44 -6.84 7.38 -6.65
CA LEU A 44 -7.69 6.53 -7.49
C LEU A 44 -8.98 7.21 -7.95
N LEU A 45 -9.41 8.33 -7.33
CA LEU A 45 -10.54 9.12 -7.82
C LEU A 45 -10.33 9.63 -9.25
N VAL A 46 -9.08 9.85 -9.68
CA VAL A 46 -8.77 10.24 -11.07
C VAL A 46 -9.33 9.24 -12.08
N VAL A 47 -9.33 7.95 -11.74
CA VAL A 47 -9.87 6.91 -12.62
C VAL A 47 -11.37 7.12 -12.82
N LEU A 48 -12.09 7.41 -11.73
CA LEU A 48 -13.54 7.63 -11.75
C LEU A 48 -13.91 8.95 -12.41
N ASN A 49 -13.14 10.02 -12.14
CA ASN A 49 -13.30 11.29 -12.81
C ASN A 49 -11.95 12.05 -12.90
N PRO A 50 -11.37 12.18 -14.11
CA PRO A 50 -10.08 12.85 -14.32
C PRO A 50 -10.06 14.32 -13.89
N LYS A 51 -11.21 14.98 -13.71
CA LYS A 51 -11.27 16.40 -13.31
C LYS A 51 -10.61 16.67 -11.95
N TYR A 52 -10.50 15.66 -11.10
CA TYR A 52 -9.91 15.78 -9.76
C TYR A 52 -8.38 15.63 -9.73
N ALA A 53 -7.74 15.40 -10.88
CA ALA A 53 -6.29 15.25 -10.99
C ALA A 53 -5.51 16.39 -10.33
N LEU A 54 -5.85 17.64 -10.67
CA LEU A 54 -5.16 18.82 -10.11
C LEU A 54 -5.40 18.95 -8.59
N SER A 55 -6.60 18.61 -8.13
CA SER A 55 -6.99 18.67 -6.72
C SER A 55 -6.14 17.73 -5.87
N LEU A 56 -5.84 16.54 -6.39
CA LEU A 56 -5.00 15.54 -5.72
C LEU A 56 -3.52 15.94 -5.72
N ILE A 57 -3.02 16.50 -6.82
CA ILE A 57 -1.66 17.06 -6.89
C ILE A 57 -1.48 18.18 -5.86
N LEU A 58 -2.44 19.11 -5.78
CA LEU A 58 -2.44 20.19 -4.79
C LEU A 58 -2.57 19.64 -3.36
N GLY A 59 -3.40 18.63 -3.14
CA GLY A 59 -3.50 17.94 -1.86
C GLY A 59 -2.16 17.35 -1.40
N CYS A 60 -1.44 16.69 -2.31
CA CYS A 60 -0.10 16.16 -2.04
C CYS A 60 0.90 17.26 -1.69
N PHE A 61 0.93 18.34 -2.48
CA PHE A 61 1.77 19.50 -2.20
C PHE A 61 1.51 20.10 -0.82
N ILE A 62 0.24 20.32 -0.47
CA ILE A 62 -0.16 20.85 0.84
C ILE A 62 0.23 19.89 1.96
N ALA A 63 -0.02 18.59 1.80
CA ALA A 63 0.36 17.58 2.78
C ALA A 63 1.86 17.63 3.10
N ASN A 64 2.68 17.75 2.06
CA ASN A 64 4.14 17.73 2.16
C ASN A 64 4.74 19.02 2.74
N THR A 65 3.96 20.09 2.92
CA THR A 65 4.45 21.30 3.63
C THR A 65 4.88 21.01 5.07
N THR A 66 4.35 19.95 5.68
CA THR A 66 4.68 19.54 7.05
C THR A 66 5.66 18.36 7.09
N SER A 67 6.20 17.94 5.94
CA SER A 67 7.12 16.82 5.86
C SER A 67 8.46 17.15 6.54
N SER A 68 9.06 16.16 7.20
CA SER A 68 10.41 16.27 7.77
C SER A 68 11.49 16.47 6.71
N LEU A 69 11.20 16.15 5.44
CA LEU A 69 12.07 16.37 4.28
C LEU A 69 12.02 17.82 3.76
N GLY A 70 11.11 18.64 4.28
CA GLY A 70 10.93 20.02 3.88
C GLY A 70 10.56 20.18 2.40
N TRP A 71 11.20 21.15 1.73
CA TRP A 71 10.88 21.52 0.35
C TRP A 71 11.19 20.41 -0.67
N TYR A 72 12.05 19.43 -0.34
CA TYR A 72 12.32 18.28 -1.20
C TYR A 72 11.03 17.49 -1.44
N ASP A 73 10.32 17.11 -0.39
CA ASP A 73 9.09 16.30 -0.51
C ASP A 73 7.93 17.14 -1.08
N MET A 74 7.90 18.45 -0.82
CA MET A 74 6.97 19.35 -1.52
C MET A 74 7.15 19.31 -3.04
N LEU A 75 8.39 19.21 -3.54
CA LEU A 75 8.66 19.16 -4.97
C LEU A 75 8.55 17.74 -5.53
N PHE A 76 9.32 16.80 -4.97
CA PHE A 76 9.47 15.45 -5.49
C PHE A 76 8.28 14.54 -5.14
N GLY A 77 7.73 14.62 -3.92
CA GLY A 77 6.49 13.92 -3.58
C GLY A 77 5.31 14.38 -4.45
N THR A 78 5.17 15.70 -4.67
CA THR A 78 4.14 16.22 -5.58
C THR A 78 4.39 15.78 -7.04
N LEU A 79 5.65 15.77 -7.47
CA LEU A 79 6.04 15.27 -8.79
C LEU A 79 5.71 13.78 -8.95
N ALA A 80 5.89 12.97 -7.89
CA ALA A 80 5.54 11.56 -7.90
C ALA A 80 4.05 11.35 -8.14
N THR A 81 3.19 12.07 -7.41
CA THR A 81 1.74 12.04 -7.62
C THR A 81 1.36 12.54 -9.02
N ALA A 82 1.97 13.62 -9.50
CA ALA A 82 1.70 14.16 -10.83
C ALA A 82 2.06 13.18 -11.94
N LEU A 83 3.25 12.56 -11.87
CA LEU A 83 3.71 11.55 -12.84
C LEU A 83 2.86 10.29 -12.82
N ALA A 84 2.38 9.88 -11.64
CA ALA A 84 1.45 8.76 -11.51
C ALA A 84 0.10 9.04 -12.19
N ILE A 85 -0.43 10.25 -12.03
CA ILE A 85 -1.76 10.64 -12.51
C ILE A 85 -1.83 10.70 -14.05
N ILE A 86 -0.77 11.15 -14.73
CA ILE A 86 -0.76 11.29 -16.21
C ILE A 86 -1.27 10.02 -16.92
N PRO A 87 -0.69 8.83 -16.72
CA PRO A 87 -1.19 7.60 -17.34
C PRO A 87 -2.54 7.15 -16.76
N MET A 88 -2.85 7.44 -15.49
CA MET A 88 -4.14 7.07 -14.89
C MET A 88 -5.34 7.72 -15.59
N ILE A 89 -5.18 8.93 -16.13
CA ILE A 89 -6.24 9.63 -16.88
C ILE A 89 -6.72 8.81 -18.09
N PHE A 90 -5.82 8.06 -18.72
CA PHE A 90 -6.12 7.28 -19.93
C PHE A 90 -6.54 5.83 -19.63
N ILE A 91 -6.28 5.35 -18.42
CA ILE A 91 -6.49 3.94 -18.07
C ILE A 91 -7.89 3.73 -17.49
N ARG A 92 -8.61 2.79 -18.10
CA ARG A 92 -10.01 2.49 -17.75
C ARG A 92 -10.18 1.43 -16.65
N LYS A 93 -9.10 0.77 -16.22
CA LYS A 93 -9.14 -0.31 -15.23
C LYS A 93 -8.43 0.12 -13.95
N MET A 94 -9.19 0.27 -12.87
CA MET A 94 -8.67 0.72 -11.57
C MET A 94 -7.49 -0.12 -11.02
N PRO A 95 -7.48 -1.46 -11.09
CA PRO A 95 -6.33 -2.23 -10.62
C PRO A 95 -5.05 -2.00 -11.42
N ILE A 96 -5.15 -1.57 -12.69
CA ILE A 96 -3.97 -1.22 -13.50
C ILE A 96 -3.55 0.21 -13.17
N ALA A 97 -4.51 1.11 -13.03
CA ALA A 97 -4.25 2.50 -12.65
C ALA A 97 -3.56 2.61 -11.28
N ALA A 98 -3.89 1.73 -10.33
CA ALA A 98 -3.26 1.69 -9.01
C ALA A 98 -1.75 1.36 -9.07
N LEU A 99 -1.22 0.75 -10.14
CA LEU A 99 0.22 0.50 -10.26
C LEU A 99 1.04 1.77 -10.45
N PHE A 100 0.47 2.81 -11.06
CA PHE A 100 1.23 4.02 -11.38
C PHE A 100 1.69 4.80 -10.16
N PRO A 101 0.84 5.08 -9.15
CA PRO A 101 1.29 5.67 -7.89
C PRO A 101 2.26 4.75 -7.14
N VAL A 102 2.07 3.42 -7.18
CA VAL A 102 3.03 2.47 -6.60
C VAL A 102 4.41 2.62 -7.23
N ILE A 103 4.49 2.55 -8.56
CA ILE A 103 5.76 2.63 -9.30
C ILE A 103 6.38 4.03 -9.15
N SER A 104 5.57 5.08 -9.25
CA SER A 104 6.03 6.46 -9.18
C SER A 104 6.64 6.76 -7.81
N ASN A 105 5.94 6.45 -6.71
CA ASN A 105 6.47 6.63 -5.36
C ASN A 105 7.66 5.71 -5.08
N ALA A 106 7.62 4.44 -5.52
CA ALA A 106 8.73 3.50 -5.37
C ALA A 106 10.02 3.98 -6.05
N ILE A 107 9.95 4.85 -7.05
CA ILE A 107 11.14 5.37 -7.75
C ILE A 107 11.51 6.76 -7.21
N ILE A 108 10.54 7.65 -7.07
CA ILE A 108 10.81 9.07 -6.80
C ILE A 108 11.11 9.33 -5.33
N VAL A 109 10.41 8.66 -4.40
CA VAL A 109 10.67 8.82 -2.96
C VAL A 109 12.09 8.37 -2.57
N PRO A 110 12.62 7.23 -3.08
CA PRO A 110 14.03 6.89 -2.85
C PRO A 110 15.02 7.85 -3.51
N LEU A 111 14.66 8.44 -4.66
CA LEU A 111 15.49 9.46 -5.32
C LEU A 111 15.59 10.73 -4.48
N GLU A 112 14.48 11.24 -3.93
CA GLU A 112 14.52 12.40 -3.03
C GLU A 112 15.31 12.10 -1.76
N LEU A 113 15.19 10.90 -1.18
CA LEU A 113 15.96 10.50 0.00
C LEU A 113 17.46 10.39 -0.31
N GLY A 114 17.80 9.92 -1.51
CA GLY A 114 19.16 9.95 -2.04
C GLY A 114 19.71 11.37 -2.16
N LEU A 115 18.92 12.30 -2.70
CA LEU A 115 19.31 13.70 -2.89
C LEU A 115 19.38 14.48 -1.57
N ALA A 116 18.44 14.27 -0.65
CA ALA A 116 18.33 15.01 0.61
C ALA A 116 19.31 14.51 1.68
N PHE A 117 19.52 13.20 1.78
CA PHE A 117 20.30 12.57 2.85
C PHE A 117 21.50 11.74 2.37
N GLY A 118 21.79 11.73 1.07
CA GLY A 118 22.90 10.94 0.52
C GLY A 118 22.68 9.42 0.60
N MET A 119 21.44 8.96 0.77
CA MET A 119 21.06 7.55 0.95
C MET A 119 21.14 6.73 -0.35
N TRP A 120 22.29 6.77 -1.01
CA TRP A 120 22.55 6.06 -2.26
C TRP A 120 22.86 4.57 -2.05
N LYS A 121 22.94 3.83 -3.17
CA LYS A 121 23.29 2.41 -3.21
C LYS A 121 22.28 1.52 -2.46
N ALA A 122 22.67 0.98 -1.32
CA ALA A 122 21.92 -0.03 -0.60
C ALA A 122 20.65 0.57 0.06
N GLY A 123 20.75 1.82 0.53
CA GLY A 123 19.61 2.58 1.07
C GLY A 123 18.59 2.97 0.00
N PHE A 124 19.03 3.21 -1.24
CA PHE A 124 18.13 3.50 -2.35
C PHE A 124 17.21 2.33 -2.65
N TRP A 125 17.78 1.15 -2.95
CA TRP A 125 16.99 -0.04 -3.25
C TRP A 125 16.13 -0.50 -2.09
N TYR A 126 16.59 -0.30 -0.86
CA TYR A 126 15.77 -0.53 0.33
C TYR A 126 14.49 0.31 0.28
N ASN A 127 14.61 1.63 0.11
CA ASN A 127 13.46 2.51 0.04
C ASN A 127 12.57 2.23 -1.18
N VAL A 128 13.14 1.82 -2.32
CA VAL A 128 12.35 1.40 -3.50
C VAL A 128 11.38 0.28 -3.12
N TRP A 129 11.89 -0.74 -2.45
CA TRP A 129 11.07 -1.88 -2.03
C TRP A 129 10.09 -1.52 -0.92
N THR A 130 10.53 -0.78 0.10
CA THR A 130 9.69 -0.50 1.26
C THR A 130 8.60 0.52 0.99
N VAL A 131 8.90 1.59 0.25
CA VAL A 131 7.90 2.58 -0.18
C VAL A 131 6.94 1.96 -1.19
N GLY A 132 7.46 1.28 -2.21
CA GLY A 132 6.62 0.62 -3.21
C GLY A 132 5.70 -0.42 -2.60
N LEU A 133 6.18 -1.19 -1.62
CA LEU A 133 5.36 -2.14 -0.89
C LEU A 133 4.27 -1.47 -0.04
N GLY A 134 4.63 -0.44 0.73
CA GLY A 134 3.67 0.29 1.56
C GLY A 134 2.55 0.88 0.70
N GLU A 135 2.93 1.52 -0.40
CA GLU A 135 2.01 2.10 -1.39
C GLU A 135 1.13 1.03 -2.05
N PHE A 136 1.72 -0.11 -2.45
CA PHE A 136 0.99 -1.24 -3.00
C PHE A 136 -0.07 -1.73 -2.01
N VAL A 137 0.31 -1.89 -0.74
CA VAL A 137 -0.61 -2.35 0.29
C VAL A 137 -1.75 -1.35 0.48
N VAL A 138 -1.46 -0.06 0.61
CA VAL A 138 -2.50 0.95 0.76
C VAL A 138 -3.46 0.93 -0.42
N LEU A 139 -2.96 0.98 -1.65
CA LEU A 139 -3.83 1.15 -2.81
C LEU A 139 -4.62 -0.09 -3.18
N TYR A 140 -3.99 -1.27 -3.17
CA TYR A 140 -4.69 -2.49 -3.56
C TYR A 140 -5.63 -2.97 -2.47
N PHE A 141 -5.20 -2.85 -1.21
CA PHE A 141 -5.95 -3.43 -0.12
C PHE A 141 -6.93 -2.45 0.52
N LEU A 142 -6.63 -1.16 0.58
CA LEU A 142 -7.58 -0.16 1.09
C LEU A 142 -8.20 0.63 -0.05
N GLY A 143 -7.39 1.09 -1.00
CA GLY A 143 -7.82 2.01 -2.05
C GLY A 143 -8.89 1.45 -2.98
N ILE A 144 -8.63 0.29 -3.60
CA ILE A 144 -9.59 -0.34 -4.51
C ILE A 144 -10.91 -0.66 -3.78
N PRO A 145 -10.91 -1.28 -2.58
CA PRO A 145 -12.15 -1.49 -1.81
C PRO A 145 -12.92 -0.21 -1.50
N VAL A 146 -12.25 0.85 -1.05
CA VAL A 146 -12.88 2.15 -0.77
C VAL A 146 -13.51 2.72 -2.04
N MET A 147 -12.80 2.68 -3.17
CA MET A 147 -13.33 3.17 -4.44
C MET A 147 -14.51 2.34 -4.96
N SER A 148 -14.47 1.01 -4.82
CA SER A 148 -15.60 0.14 -5.14
C SER A 148 -16.81 0.42 -4.25
N ALA A 149 -16.62 0.78 -2.98
CA ALA A 149 -17.71 1.19 -2.09
C ALA A 149 -18.29 2.56 -2.50
N ILE A 150 -17.44 3.52 -2.84
CA ILE A 150 -17.87 4.84 -3.36
C ILE A 150 -18.67 4.68 -4.65
N ALA A 151 -18.22 3.83 -5.57
CA ALA A 151 -18.90 3.58 -6.85
C ALA A 151 -20.28 2.92 -6.71
N LYS A 152 -20.58 2.30 -5.56
CA LYS A 152 -21.90 1.74 -5.22
C LYS A 152 -22.84 2.76 -4.56
N ASN A 153 -22.33 3.93 -4.16
CA ASN A 153 -23.11 4.97 -3.52
C ASN A 153 -23.65 5.96 -4.57
N GLU A 154 -24.93 5.83 -4.93
CA GLU A 154 -25.58 6.64 -5.97
C GLU A 154 -25.51 8.15 -5.69
N ALA A 155 -25.59 8.56 -4.41
CA ALA A 155 -25.52 9.96 -4.02
C ALA A 155 -24.13 10.55 -4.30
N LEU A 156 -23.06 9.83 -3.95
CA LEU A 156 -21.69 10.25 -4.25
C LEU A 156 -21.41 10.23 -5.76
N VAL A 157 -21.84 9.17 -6.44
CA VAL A 157 -21.64 9.02 -7.90
C VAL A 157 -22.32 10.14 -8.68
N SER A 158 -23.57 10.46 -8.36
CA SER A 158 -24.31 11.54 -9.02
C SER A 158 -23.79 12.93 -8.65
N THR A 159 -23.43 13.14 -7.38
CA THR A 159 -22.91 14.44 -6.92
C THR A 159 -21.56 14.72 -7.55
N MET A 160 -20.63 13.79 -7.49
CA MET A 160 -19.25 13.99 -7.94
C MET A 160 -19.03 13.64 -9.43
N GLU A 161 -20.09 13.25 -10.15
CA GLU A 161 -20.07 12.83 -11.56
C GLU A 161 -19.04 11.72 -11.81
N LEU A 162 -19.07 10.68 -10.97
CA LEU A 162 -18.13 9.57 -11.04
C LEU A 162 -18.58 8.55 -12.08
N ASP A 163 -17.64 7.92 -12.77
CA ASP A 163 -17.92 6.78 -13.64
C ASP A 163 -17.69 5.45 -12.89
N PRO A 164 -18.74 4.81 -12.35
CA PRO A 164 -18.59 3.59 -11.56
C PRO A 164 -18.14 2.39 -12.41
N THR A 165 -18.31 2.43 -13.73
CA THR A 165 -17.98 1.31 -14.63
C THR A 165 -16.48 1.02 -14.73
N LYS A 166 -15.65 1.99 -14.32
CA LYS A 166 -14.18 1.88 -14.30
C LYS A 166 -13.64 1.22 -13.04
N THR A 167 -14.48 1.02 -12.02
CA THR A 167 -14.11 0.23 -10.86
C THR A 167 -14.11 -1.25 -11.19
N LEU A 168 -13.36 -2.01 -10.38
CA LEU A 168 -13.56 -3.45 -10.35
C LEU A 168 -14.84 -3.72 -9.55
N ASP A 169 -15.79 -4.47 -10.12
CA ASP A 169 -16.97 -4.92 -9.39
C ASP A 169 -16.58 -6.01 -8.38
N LEU A 170 -16.04 -5.53 -7.27
CA LEU A 170 -15.70 -6.37 -6.14
C LEU A 170 -16.95 -6.56 -5.28
N HIS A 171 -17.48 -7.77 -5.29
CA HIS A 171 -18.32 -8.27 -4.21
C HIS A 171 -17.43 -8.65 -3.03
N ILE A 172 -16.96 -7.63 -2.29
CA ILE A 172 -16.15 -7.82 -1.10
C ILE A 172 -17.00 -8.50 -0.03
N LYS A 173 -16.70 -9.77 0.25
CA LYS A 173 -17.28 -10.52 1.35
C LYS A 173 -16.45 -10.28 2.60
N THR A 174 -17.02 -10.55 3.78
CA THR A 174 -16.31 -10.51 5.07
C THR A 174 -14.99 -11.28 5.04
N CYS A 175 -14.94 -12.40 4.31
CA CYS A 175 -13.73 -13.20 4.19
C CYS A 175 -12.62 -12.52 3.36
N ASP A 176 -12.98 -11.66 2.41
CA ASP A 176 -11.99 -10.92 1.61
C ASP A 176 -11.37 -9.80 2.46
N ILE A 177 -12.16 -9.18 3.35
CA ILE A 177 -11.66 -8.24 4.38
C ILE A 177 -10.74 -8.96 5.38
N LEU A 178 -11.09 -10.18 5.81
CA LEU A 178 -10.23 -10.95 6.70
C LEU A 178 -8.90 -11.33 6.04
N ALA A 179 -8.90 -11.72 4.76
CA ALA A 179 -7.68 -11.95 4.00
C ALA A 179 -6.82 -10.68 3.93
N LEU A 180 -7.46 -9.55 3.66
CA LEU A 180 -6.84 -8.24 3.69
C LEU A 180 -6.09 -7.93 4.98
N ILE A 181 -6.80 -8.11 6.10
CA ILE A 181 -6.28 -7.87 7.45
C ILE A 181 -5.10 -8.80 7.71
N LEU A 182 -5.19 -10.07 7.28
CA LEU A 182 -4.05 -10.98 7.38
C LEU A 182 -2.87 -10.52 6.51
N THR A 183 -3.06 -10.02 5.29
CA THR A 183 -1.91 -9.52 4.52
C THR A 183 -1.30 -8.27 5.15
N VAL A 184 -2.11 -7.32 5.63
CA VAL A 184 -1.59 -6.15 6.35
C VAL A 184 -0.86 -6.59 7.62
N LEU A 185 -1.45 -7.50 8.40
CA LEU A 185 -0.84 -8.08 9.59
C LEU A 185 0.45 -8.80 9.23
N GLY A 186 0.49 -9.61 8.18
CA GLY A 186 1.68 -10.33 7.73
C GLY A 186 2.77 -9.37 7.28
N VAL A 187 2.45 -8.36 6.48
CA VAL A 187 3.39 -7.31 6.07
C VAL A 187 3.93 -6.59 7.29
N ILE A 188 3.06 -6.09 8.18
CA ILE A 188 3.46 -5.43 9.44
C ILE A 188 4.33 -6.35 10.28
N LEU A 189 3.90 -7.59 10.50
CA LEU A 189 4.63 -8.56 11.31
C LEU A 189 6.02 -8.82 10.70
N PHE A 190 6.12 -9.13 9.41
CA PHE A 190 7.41 -9.47 8.79
C PHE A 190 8.33 -8.28 8.57
N ILE A 191 7.78 -7.07 8.67
CA ILE A 191 8.51 -5.81 8.73
C ILE A 191 8.90 -5.44 10.17
N ALA A 192 8.01 -5.67 11.14
CA ALA A 192 8.19 -5.38 12.56
C ALA A 192 9.18 -6.35 13.23
N TYR A 193 9.24 -7.58 12.73
CA TYR A 193 10.20 -8.61 13.14
C TYR A 193 11.65 -8.10 13.02
N PRO A 194 12.06 -7.51 11.88
CA PRO A 194 13.29 -6.73 11.77
C PRO A 194 13.33 -5.52 12.71
N LEU A 195 12.22 -4.75 12.84
CA LEU A 195 12.20 -3.44 13.49
C LEU A 195 12.50 -3.42 15.00
N TYR A 196 12.18 -4.50 15.71
CA TYR A 196 12.23 -4.52 17.18
C TYR A 196 13.64 -4.68 17.78
N GLN A 197 14.66 -5.01 16.98
CA GLN A 197 16.05 -5.19 17.45
C GLN A 197 16.97 -3.98 17.18
N ALA A 198 16.42 -2.80 16.90
CA ALA A 198 17.19 -1.56 16.70
C ALA A 198 17.68 -0.95 18.03
N GLY A 199 18.24 -1.76 18.92
CA GLY A 199 18.87 -1.33 20.18
C GLY A 199 20.31 -1.83 20.26
N GLU A 200 21.24 -0.87 20.20
CA GLU A 200 22.64 -0.96 20.66
C GLU A 200 23.48 -2.14 20.13
N ASP A 201 24.03 -1.97 18.91
CA ASP A 201 25.41 -2.30 18.53
C ASP A 201 25.51 -2.60 17.03
N SER A 202 26.02 -1.65 16.23
CA SER A 202 26.57 -1.80 14.85
C SER A 202 25.89 -2.74 13.85
N PHE A 203 24.64 -3.11 14.08
CA PHE A 203 23.89 -4.11 13.34
C PHE A 203 22.61 -3.43 12.86
N SER A 204 22.73 -2.59 11.84
CA SER A 204 21.55 -2.02 11.20
C SER A 204 20.77 -3.17 10.59
N MET A 205 19.53 -3.37 11.02
CA MET A 205 18.47 -4.26 10.52
C MET A 205 18.43 -4.55 9.01
N PHE A 206 18.99 -3.65 8.21
CA PHE A 206 19.35 -3.85 6.82
C PHE A 206 20.29 -5.05 6.57
N SER A 207 21.17 -5.42 7.51
CA SER A 207 22.11 -6.53 7.39
C SER A 207 21.40 -7.89 7.40
N ILE A 208 20.36 -8.08 8.23
CA ILE A 208 19.54 -9.31 8.25
C ILE A 208 18.56 -9.37 7.09
N ALA A 209 17.87 -8.26 6.79
CA ALA A 209 16.97 -8.22 5.63
C ALA A 209 17.75 -8.45 4.32
N LYS A 210 19.01 -8.00 4.24
CA LYS A 210 19.90 -8.26 3.11
C LYS A 210 20.55 -9.64 3.14
N SER A 211 20.72 -10.27 4.31
CA SER A 211 21.31 -11.61 4.42
C SER A 211 20.29 -12.74 4.18
N SER A 212 19.00 -12.51 4.47
CA SER A 212 17.95 -13.51 4.32
C SER A 212 16.97 -13.16 3.20
N TYR A 213 17.31 -13.57 1.98
CA TYR A 213 16.41 -13.49 0.81
C TYR A 213 15.05 -14.18 1.06
N TRP A 214 15.00 -15.16 1.96
CA TRP A 214 13.79 -15.85 2.38
C TRP A 214 12.73 -14.92 2.99
N LEU A 215 13.13 -13.88 3.72
CA LEU A 215 12.18 -12.91 4.30
C LEU A 215 11.44 -12.14 3.21
N TRP A 216 12.15 -11.69 2.18
CA TRP A 216 11.57 -11.00 1.03
C TRP A 216 10.64 -11.91 0.23
N ILE A 217 11.05 -13.16 0.02
CA ILE A 217 10.20 -14.14 -0.66
C ILE A 217 8.90 -14.34 0.14
N MET A 218 8.98 -14.55 1.46
CA MET A 218 7.80 -14.73 2.29
C MET A 218 6.81 -13.56 2.19
N LEU A 219 7.31 -12.33 2.19
CA LEU A 219 6.50 -11.13 2.06
C LEU A 219 5.76 -11.08 0.72
N VAL A 220 6.42 -11.46 -0.38
CA VAL A 220 5.78 -11.62 -1.69
C VAL A 220 4.65 -12.66 -1.63
N PHE A 221 4.89 -13.82 -1.02
CA PHE A 221 3.86 -14.86 -0.89
C PHE A 221 2.65 -14.40 -0.05
N VAL A 222 2.87 -13.61 1.00
CA VAL A 222 1.78 -13.03 1.82
C VAL A 222 0.90 -12.07 1.01
N ILE A 223 1.49 -11.29 0.11
CA ILE A 223 0.72 -10.42 -0.79
C ILE A 223 -0.03 -11.24 -1.82
N LEU A 224 0.65 -12.22 -2.44
CA LEU A 224 0.05 -13.14 -3.40
C LEU A 224 -1.12 -13.92 -2.78
N TYR A 225 -1.07 -14.24 -1.48
CA TYR A 225 -2.17 -14.91 -0.78
C TYR A 225 -3.46 -14.09 -0.88
N SER A 226 -3.43 -12.80 -0.52
CA SER A 226 -4.63 -11.96 -0.57
C SER A 226 -5.04 -11.59 -1.98
N LEU A 227 -4.09 -11.41 -2.91
CA LEU A 227 -4.43 -11.24 -4.32
C LEU A 227 -5.16 -12.48 -4.85
N ALA A 228 -4.64 -13.68 -4.58
CA ALA A 228 -5.30 -14.93 -4.92
C ALA A 228 -6.68 -15.02 -4.27
N TYR A 229 -6.81 -14.58 -3.02
CA TYR A 229 -8.07 -14.60 -2.30
C TYR A 229 -9.12 -13.65 -2.92
N ILE A 230 -8.73 -12.44 -3.29
CA ILE A 230 -9.62 -11.40 -3.81
C ILE A 230 -9.99 -11.66 -5.28
N PHE A 231 -9.01 -12.03 -6.11
CA PHE A 231 -9.18 -12.04 -7.56
C PHE A 231 -9.54 -13.40 -8.16
N LEU A 232 -9.25 -14.51 -7.46
CA LEU A 232 -9.57 -15.85 -7.97
C LEU A 232 -10.93 -16.36 -7.47
N GLN A 233 -11.51 -17.31 -8.19
CA GLN A 233 -12.80 -17.91 -7.85
C GLN A 233 -12.76 -19.45 -7.89
N GLY A 234 -13.76 -20.08 -7.27
CA GLY A 234 -13.97 -21.53 -7.29
C GLY A 234 -12.79 -22.36 -6.76
N ASN A 235 -12.57 -23.52 -7.36
CA ASN A 235 -11.50 -24.45 -6.96
C ASN A 235 -10.09 -23.87 -7.17
N ILE A 236 -9.91 -22.98 -8.15
CA ILE A 236 -8.62 -22.34 -8.44
C ILE A 236 -8.19 -21.47 -7.25
N LYS A 237 -9.10 -20.64 -6.69
CA LYS A 237 -8.85 -19.88 -5.46
C LYS A 237 -8.38 -20.79 -4.34
N LYS A 238 -9.10 -21.89 -4.11
CA LYS A 238 -8.79 -22.83 -3.03
C LYS A 238 -7.40 -23.44 -3.16
N ILE A 239 -7.07 -23.95 -4.35
CA ILE A 239 -5.77 -24.60 -4.60
C ILE A 239 -4.64 -23.58 -4.42
N ILE A 240 -4.75 -22.40 -5.05
CA ILE A 240 -3.68 -21.40 -5.02
C ILE A 240 -3.48 -20.83 -3.62
N THR A 241 -4.54 -20.50 -2.88
CA THR A 241 -4.41 -19.97 -1.51
C THR A 241 -3.82 -20.98 -0.54
N ILE A 242 -4.15 -22.28 -0.65
CA ILE A 242 -3.54 -23.34 0.15
C ILE A 242 -2.06 -23.50 -0.20
N LEU A 243 -1.70 -23.55 -1.49
CA LEU A 243 -0.30 -23.65 -1.92
C LEU A 243 0.54 -22.49 -1.39
N ILE A 244 0.01 -21.27 -1.45
CA ILE A 244 0.67 -20.08 -0.92
C ILE A 244 0.81 -20.17 0.61
N ALA A 245 -0.22 -20.57 1.34
CA ALA A 245 -0.14 -20.72 2.80
C ALA A 245 0.91 -21.77 3.23
N VAL A 246 1.01 -22.89 2.50
CA VAL A 246 2.06 -23.90 2.70
C VAL A 246 3.44 -23.30 2.43
N ALA A 247 3.60 -22.58 1.32
CA ALA A 247 4.87 -21.92 1.00
C ALA A 247 5.29 -20.92 2.08
N VAL A 248 4.38 -20.06 2.56
CA VAL A 248 4.63 -19.13 3.67
C VAL A 248 5.09 -19.88 4.93
N THR A 249 4.42 -20.99 5.26
CA THR A 249 4.79 -21.82 6.42
C THR A 249 6.19 -22.42 6.28
N LEU A 250 6.52 -22.97 5.11
CA LEU A 250 7.84 -23.55 4.84
C LEU A 250 8.94 -22.50 4.90
N ILE A 251 8.72 -21.33 4.28
CA ILE A 251 9.69 -20.23 4.30
C ILE A 251 9.89 -19.74 5.73
N TYR A 252 8.82 -19.60 6.52
CA TYR A 252 8.90 -19.24 7.93
C TYR A 252 9.77 -20.22 8.74
N ILE A 253 9.61 -21.53 8.52
CA ILE A 253 10.45 -22.56 9.15
C ILE A 253 11.91 -22.41 8.72
N ILE A 254 12.18 -22.23 7.42
CA ILE A 254 13.54 -22.03 6.89
C ILE A 254 14.20 -20.80 7.51
N VAL A 255 13.47 -19.68 7.64
CA VAL A 255 13.97 -18.46 8.29
C VAL A 255 14.33 -18.75 9.74
N GLY A 256 13.50 -19.48 10.49
CA GLY A 256 13.78 -19.88 11.87
C GLY A 256 15.00 -20.79 12.01
N ILE A 257 15.15 -21.79 11.13
CA ILE A 257 16.31 -22.70 11.12
C ILE A 257 17.61 -21.93 10.85
N ASN A 258 17.59 -21.02 9.86
CA ASN A 258 18.76 -20.27 9.45
C ASN A 258 19.16 -19.18 10.45
N ASN A 259 18.25 -18.75 11.32
CA ASN A 259 18.48 -17.68 12.29
C ASN A 259 18.07 -18.14 13.70
N LYS A 260 18.80 -19.09 14.28
CA LYS A 260 18.44 -19.68 15.58
C LYS A 260 18.31 -18.67 16.73
N GLU A 261 18.94 -17.52 16.63
CA GLU A 261 18.80 -16.40 17.58
C GLU A 261 17.35 -15.88 17.67
N CYS A 262 16.55 -16.08 16.62
CA CYS A 262 15.14 -15.71 16.56
C CYS A 262 14.28 -16.39 17.64
N PHE A 263 14.63 -17.61 18.05
CA PHE A 263 13.90 -18.37 19.07
C PHE A 263 14.00 -17.76 20.47
N LYS A 264 14.93 -16.82 20.71
CA LYS A 264 15.04 -16.15 22.01
C LYS A 264 13.92 -15.16 22.25
N TYR A 265 13.17 -14.79 21.21
CA TYR A 265 12.24 -13.69 21.28
C TYR A 265 10.79 -14.14 21.20
N ALA A 266 9.97 -13.67 22.14
CA ALA A 266 8.54 -13.97 22.22
C ALA A 266 7.80 -13.60 20.93
N TYR A 267 8.23 -12.54 20.23
CA TYR A 267 7.62 -12.14 18.96
C TYR A 267 7.68 -13.29 17.96
N PHE A 268 8.81 -13.97 17.74
CA PHE A 268 8.93 -15.11 16.81
C PHE A 268 7.83 -16.15 17.00
N TYR A 269 7.47 -16.49 18.24
CA TYR A 269 6.40 -17.47 18.51
C TYR A 269 4.99 -16.94 18.19
N ILE A 270 4.75 -15.63 18.35
CA ILE A 270 3.51 -14.98 17.88
C ILE A 270 3.38 -15.12 16.35
N PHE A 271 4.49 -15.18 15.60
CA PHE A 271 4.45 -15.43 14.16
C PHE A 271 4.00 -16.84 13.78
N ILE A 272 4.13 -17.86 14.64
CA ILE A 272 3.63 -19.21 14.33
C ILE A 272 2.10 -19.18 14.14
N ILE A 273 1.42 -18.27 14.83
CA ILE A 273 -0.03 -18.09 14.73
C ILE A 273 -0.40 -17.57 13.34
N TYR A 274 0.45 -16.76 12.70
CA TYR A 274 0.14 -16.14 11.41
C TYR A 274 -0.07 -17.14 10.26
N PRO A 275 0.86 -18.09 9.96
CA PRO A 275 0.62 -19.14 8.99
C PRO A 275 -0.61 -19.98 9.31
N ALA A 276 -0.89 -20.25 10.59
CA ALA A 276 -2.11 -20.96 10.99
C ALA A 276 -3.38 -20.17 10.63
N LEU A 277 -3.39 -18.85 10.83
CA LEU A 277 -4.52 -17.99 10.45
C LEU A 277 -4.78 -18.01 8.94
N LEU A 278 -3.75 -18.14 8.09
CA LEU A 278 -3.92 -18.27 6.64
C LEU A 278 -4.71 -19.53 6.24
N PHE A 279 -4.63 -20.61 7.02
CA PHE A 279 -5.42 -21.83 6.76
C PHE A 279 -6.85 -21.75 7.32
N LEU A 280 -7.10 -20.89 8.29
CA LEU A 280 -8.40 -20.75 8.96
C LEU A 280 -9.39 -19.86 8.20
N LEU A 281 -8.93 -19.12 7.19
CA LEU A 281 -9.80 -18.33 6.33
C LEU A 281 -10.79 -19.22 5.57
N PRO A 282 -12.11 -19.00 5.70
CA PRO A 282 -13.11 -19.86 5.08
C PRO A 282 -13.14 -19.69 3.56
N ILE A 283 -12.55 -20.64 2.85
CA ILE A 283 -12.59 -20.71 1.38
C ILE A 283 -13.92 -21.34 0.94
N LYS A 284 -14.96 -20.52 0.78
CA LYS A 284 -16.23 -20.99 0.21
C LYS A 284 -16.05 -21.26 -1.28
N THR A 285 -16.15 -22.53 -1.68
CA THR A 285 -16.43 -22.93 -3.06
C THR A 285 -17.91 -22.67 -3.33
N LYS A 286 -18.20 -21.66 -4.17
CA LYS A 286 -19.44 -21.71 -4.96
C LYS A 286 -19.19 -22.59 -6.16
#